data_AF-A0AAW8KUK4-F1
#
_entry.id   AF-A0AAW8KUK4-F1
#
_cell.length_a   1.000
_cell.length_b   1.000
_cell.length_c   1.000
_cell.angle_alpha   90.00
_cell.angle_beta   90.00
_cell.angle_gamma   90.00
#
_symmetry.space_group_name_H-M   'P 1'
#
loop_
_entity.id
_entity.type
_entity.pdbx_description
1 polymer ?
#
loop_
_entity_poly.entity_id
_entity_poly.type
_entity_poly.pdbx_seq_one_letter_code
_entity_poly.pdbx_strand_id
1 'polypeptide(L)'
;ILVIWLPVFNTYYVVENNTLIIKSLVFRWKININDITQIEPTHNPLSSPALSLDRLKIYYMKDGRMATVMISPKDKESFLNTLNNSSGTKF
;
A
#
# COMPACT_ATOMS: atom_id res chain seq x y z
N ILE A 1 -16.37 24.67 16.65
CA ILE A 1 -16.08 24.23 15.27
C ILE A 1 -14.84 23.36 15.31
N LEU A 2 -14.93 22.08 14.92
CA LEU A 2 -13.76 21.21 14.78
C LEU A 2 -13.34 21.23 13.30
N VAL A 3 -12.30 21.98 12.95
CA VAL A 3 -11.71 21.91 11.60
C VAL A 3 -10.70 20.76 11.62
N ILE A 4 -11.10 19.58 11.16
CA ILE A 4 -10.17 18.48 10.93
C ILE A 4 -9.44 18.81 9.62
N TRP A 5 -8.25 19.40 9.73
CA TRP A 5 -7.34 19.53 8.60
C TRP A 5 -6.81 18.13 8.26
N LEU A 6 -7.49 17.41 7.37
CA LEU A 6 -7.03 16.10 6.88
C LEU A 6 -6.03 16.34 5.75
N PRO A 7 -4.72 16.08 5.94
CA PRO A 7 -3.72 16.25 4.90
C PRO A 7 -3.72 15.01 3.99
N VAL A 8 -4.87 14.68 3.40
CA VAL A 8 -5.03 13.46 2.57
C VAL A 8 -4.15 13.47 1.31
N PHE A 9 -3.59 14.63 0.95
CA PHE A 9 -2.83 14.83 -0.29
C PHE A 9 -1.38 14.33 -0.27
N ASN A 10 -0.84 13.88 0.88
CA ASN A 10 0.60 13.56 0.98
C ASN A 10 0.90 12.06 1.12
N THR A 11 0.05 11.19 0.56
CA THR A 11 0.33 9.75 0.45
C THR A 11 0.94 9.45 -0.91
N TYR A 12 2.13 8.86 -0.93
CA TYR A 12 2.80 8.45 -2.16
C TYR A 12 3.52 7.12 -1.99
N TYR A 13 3.74 6.46 -3.13
CA TYR A 13 4.32 5.14 -3.24
C TYR A 13 5.54 5.24 -4.13
N VAL A 14 6.69 4.76 -3.65
CA VAL A 14 7.94 4.72 -4.42
C VAL A 14 8.40 3.28 -4.46
N VAL A 15 8.77 2.81 -5.65
CA VAL A 15 9.45 1.53 -5.81
C VAL A 15 10.91 1.84 -6.15
N GLU A 16 11.82 1.45 -5.26
CA GLU A 16 13.26 1.69 -5.41
C GLU A 16 14.01 0.43 -4.97
N ASN A 17 14.98 -0.04 -5.77
CA ASN A 17 15.84 -1.17 -5.42
C ASN A 17 15.07 -2.39 -4.87
N ASN A 18 14.02 -2.84 -5.58
CA ASN A 18 13.15 -3.94 -5.16
C ASN A 18 12.46 -3.73 -3.80
N THR A 19 12.31 -2.48 -3.37
CA THR A 19 11.65 -2.10 -2.12
C THR A 19 10.49 -1.17 -2.43
N LEU A 20 9.31 -1.57 -1.98
CA LEU A 20 8.13 -0.73 -1.94
C LEU A 20 8.19 0.17 -0.69
N ILE A 21 8.25 1.48 -0.91
CA ILE A 21 8.20 2.51 0.11
C ILE A 21 6.82 3.16 0.06
N ILE A 22 6.06 2.99 1.14
CA ILE A 22 4.75 3.62 1.31
C ILE A 22 4.96 4.75 2.32
N LYS A 23 4.62 5.99 1.94
CA LYS A 23 4.62 7.11 2.88
C LYS A 23 3.23 7.69 2.95
N SER A 24 2.70 7.80 4.16
CA SER A 24 1.42 8.45 4.43
C SER A 24 1.57 9.34 5.65
N LEU A 25 1.56 10.66 5.44
CA LEU A 25 1.71 11.64 6.52
C LEU A 25 3.00 11.38 7.35
N VAL A 26 2.82 10.98 8.61
CA VAL A 26 3.88 10.64 9.56
C VAL A 26 4.30 9.18 9.50
N PHE A 27 3.52 8.33 8.84
CA PHE A 27 3.78 6.91 8.72
C PHE A 27 4.61 6.59 7.48
N ARG A 28 5.54 5.66 7.63
CA ARG A 28 6.39 5.16 6.56
C ARG A 28 6.53 3.66 6.69
N TRP A 29 6.23 2.94 5.63
CA TRP A 29 6.47 1.50 5.51
C TRP A 29 7.53 1.27 4.43
N LYS A 30 8.40 0.30 4.69
CA LYS A 30 9.37 -0.22 3.72
C LYS A 30 9.13 -1.72 3.65
N ILE A 31 8.87 -2.23 2.46
CA ILE A 31 8.53 -3.63 2.22
C ILE A 31 9.40 -4.09 1.05
N ASN A 32 10.21 -5.13 1.24
CA ASN A 32 10.89 -5.75 0.11
C ASN A 32 9.82 -6.42 -0.77
N ILE A 33 9.85 -6.20 -2.07
CA ILE A 33 8.85 -6.77 -2.98
C ILE A 33 8.92 -8.29 -2.96
N ASN A 34 10.10 -8.88 -2.73
CA ASN A 34 10.26 -10.33 -2.61
C ASN A 34 9.62 -10.91 -1.34
N ASP A 35 9.37 -10.07 -0.33
CA ASP A 35 8.67 -10.49 0.88
C ASP A 35 7.15 -10.42 0.72
N ILE A 36 6.65 -9.81 -0.37
CA ILE A 36 5.21 -9.73 -0.66
C ILE A 36 4.74 -11.14 -1.05
N THR A 37 3.73 -11.62 -0.35
CA THR A 37 3.18 -12.96 -0.56
C THR A 37 1.86 -12.92 -1.33
N GLN A 38 1.07 -11.86 -1.15
CA GLN A 38 -0.24 -11.72 -1.78
C GLN A 38 -0.67 -10.24 -1.81
N ILE A 39 -1.34 -9.84 -2.88
CA ILE A 39 -2.02 -8.54 -2.97
C ILE A 39 -3.47 -8.79 -3.34
N GLU A 40 -4.41 -8.30 -2.52
CA GLU A 40 -5.84 -8.47 -2.80
C GLU A 40 -6.59 -7.14 -2.74
N PRO A 41 -7.60 -6.91 -3.61
CA PRO A 41 -8.51 -5.79 -3.44
C PRO A 41 -9.36 -5.99 -2.18
N THR A 42 -9.54 -4.93 -1.40
CA THR A 42 -10.42 -4.94 -0.23
C THR A 42 -11.51 -3.90 -0.39
N HIS A 43 -12.76 -4.36 -0.26
CA HIS A 43 -13.95 -3.55 -0.47
C HIS A 43 -14.64 -3.17 0.84
N ASN A 44 -14.04 -3.48 2.01
CA ASN A 44 -14.72 -3.36 3.30
C ASN A 44 -14.91 -1.89 3.72
N PRO A 45 -16.11 -1.31 3.56
CA PRO A 45 -16.37 0.10 3.81
C PRO A 45 -16.57 0.40 5.31
N LEU A 46 -16.77 -0.63 6.13
CA LEU A 46 -17.09 -0.52 7.56
C LEU A 46 -15.87 -0.37 8.46
N SER A 47 -14.65 -0.55 7.93
CA SER A 47 -13.43 -0.57 8.76
C SER A 47 -12.77 0.80 8.98
N SER A 48 -13.16 1.84 8.22
CA SER A 48 -12.78 3.25 8.44
C SER A 48 -13.30 4.14 7.29
N PRO A 49 -13.72 5.39 7.56
CA PRO A 49 -13.89 6.39 6.51
C PRO A 49 -12.53 6.71 5.87
N ALA A 50 -12.39 6.44 4.58
CA ALA A 50 -11.25 6.87 3.78
C ALA A 50 -11.75 7.50 2.48
N LEU A 51 -11.01 8.48 1.96
CA LEU A 51 -11.37 9.26 0.77
C LEU A 51 -11.46 8.43 -0.54
N SER A 52 -11.06 7.17 -0.50
CA SER A 52 -11.16 6.20 -1.61
C SER A 52 -11.62 4.84 -1.05
N LEU A 53 -12.65 4.27 -1.67
CA LEU A 53 -13.22 2.95 -1.34
C LEU A 53 -12.45 1.80 -1.99
N ASP A 54 -11.40 2.13 -2.75
CA ASP A 54 -10.68 1.23 -3.62
C ASP A 54 -9.30 0.93 -3.05
N ARG A 55 -9.26 0.08 -2.01
CA ARG A 55 -8.05 -0.26 -1.27
C ARG A 55 -7.48 -1.59 -1.74
N LEU A 56 -6.16 -1.72 -1.68
CA LEU A 56 -5.44 -2.98 -1.80
C LEU A 56 -4.88 -3.35 -0.43
N LYS A 57 -4.97 -4.63 -0.07
CA LYS A 57 -4.27 -5.18 1.09
C LYS A 57 -3.06 -5.97 0.59
N ILE A 58 -1.89 -5.60 1.09
CA ILE A 58 -0.63 -6.27 0.79
C ILE A 58 -0.27 -7.14 2.00
N TYR A 59 -0.10 -8.44 1.76
CA TYR A 59 0.47 -9.40 2.70
C TYR A 59 1.96 -9.54 2.41
N TYR A 60 2.77 -9.48 3.46
CA TYR A 60 4.21 -9.61 3.32
C TYR A 60 4.84 -10.21 4.58
N MET A 61 5.99 -10.86 4.41
CA MET A 61 6.78 -11.36 5.52
C MET A 61 7.60 -10.24 6.13
N LYS A 62 7.51 -10.07 7.45
CA LYS A 62 8.32 -9.12 8.21
C LYS A 62 8.88 -9.82 9.43
N ASP A 63 10.20 -9.88 9.55
CA ASP A 63 10.90 -10.51 10.67
C ASP A 63 10.39 -11.95 10.96
N GLY A 64 10.13 -12.72 9.90
CA GLY A 64 9.63 -14.10 9.99
C GLY A 64 8.14 -14.24 10.33
N ARG A 65 7.37 -13.15 10.35
CA ARG A 65 5.92 -13.16 10.63
C ARG A 65 5.13 -12.54 9.48
N MET A 66 3.91 -13.04 9.27
CA MET A 66 2.98 -12.45 8.31
C MET A 66 2.51 -11.08 8.81
N ALA A 67 2.76 -10.04 8.02
CA ALA A 67 2.30 -8.67 8.24
C ALA A 67 1.36 -8.25 7.10
N THR A 68 0.52 -7.25 7.36
CA THR A 68 -0.34 -6.67 6.34
C THR A 68 -0.30 -5.15 6.36
N VAL A 69 -0.48 -4.54 5.19
CA VAL A 69 -0.69 -3.10 5.04
C VAL A 69 -1.83 -2.86 4.06
N MET A 70 -2.69 -1.90 4.37
CA MET A 70 -3.74 -1.45 3.46
C MET A 70 -3.32 -0.14 2.83
N ILE A 71 -3.40 -0.07 1.51
CA ILE A 71 -3.07 1.11 0.71
C ILE A 71 -4.22 1.44 -0.23
N SER A 72 -4.31 2.69 -0.67
CA SER A 72 -5.24 3.09 -1.73
C SER A 72 -4.46 3.86 -2.79
N PRO A 73 -3.79 3.17 -3.71
CA PRO A 73 -3.13 3.84 -4.81
C PRO A 73 -4.17 4.49 -5.71
N LYS A 74 -3.87 5.70 -6.19
CA LYS A 74 -4.76 6.44 -7.10
C LYS A 74 -4.99 5.70 -8.42
N ASP A 75 -3.96 4.99 -8.89
CA ASP A 75 -3.98 4.15 -10.07
C ASP A 75 -3.50 2.74 -9.69
N LYS A 76 -4.45 1.82 -9.51
CA LYS A 76 -4.16 0.45 -9.08
C LYS A 76 -3.41 -0.33 -10.15
N GLU A 77 -3.79 -0.18 -11.41
CA GLU A 77 -3.21 -0.95 -12.51
C GLU A 77 -1.74 -0.55 -12.72
N SER A 78 -1.46 0.74 -12.78
CA SER A 78 -0.10 1.26 -12.90
C SER A 78 0.77 0.84 -11.71
N PHE A 79 0.20 0.86 -10.49
CA PHE A 79 0.88 0.40 -9.29
C PHE A 79 1.23 -1.09 -9.35
N LEU A 80 0.27 -1.95 -9.68
CA LEU A 80 0.48 -3.40 -9.79
C LEU A 80 1.48 -3.74 -10.91
N ASN A 81 1.38 -3.06 -12.05
CA ASN A 81 2.34 -3.22 -13.15
C ASN A 81 3.77 -2.84 -12.73
N THR A 82 3.92 -1.76 -11.97
CA THR A 82 5.23 -1.33 -11.46
C THR A 82 5.82 -2.37 -10.50
N LEU A 83 5.00 -2.95 -9.61
CA LEU A 83 5.44 -4.01 -8.71
C LEU A 83 5.84 -5.28 -9.45
N ASN A 84 5.02 -5.74 -10.40
CA ASN A 84 5.27 -6.93 -11.23
C ASN A 84 6.48 -6.79 -12.17
N ASN A 85 6.85 -5.56 -12.55
CA ASN A 85 8.07 -5.31 -13.32
C ASN A 85 9.31 -5.23 -12.42
N SER A 86 9.12 -4.96 -11.13
CA SER A 86 10.23 -4.77 -10.18
C SER A 86 10.66 -6.09 -9.54
N SER A 87 9.72 -6.94 -9.10
CA SER A 87 10.01 -8.34 -8.84
C SER A 87 9.67 -9.13 -10.08
N GLY A 88 10.54 -10.01 -10.57
CA GLY A 88 10.19 -10.96 -11.65
C GLY A 88 9.11 -12.00 -11.26
N THR A 89 8.24 -11.67 -10.31
CA THR A 89 7.22 -12.51 -9.69
C THR A 89 5.87 -11.86 -9.95
N LYS A 90 4.91 -12.67 -10.41
CA LYS A 90 3.50 -12.27 -10.52
C LYS A 90 2.81 -12.62 -9.20
N PHE A 91 2.25 -11.63 -8.53
CA PHE A 91 1.39 -11.80 -7.35
C PHE A 91 -0.08 -11.83 -7.74
#